data_AF-A0A9N8WMJ8-F1
#
_entry.id   AF-A0A9N8WMJ8-F1
#
_cell.length_a   1.000
_cell.length_b   1.000
_cell.length_c   1.000
_cell.angle_alpha   90.00
_cell.angle_beta   90.00
_cell.angle_gamma   90.00
#
_symmetry.space_group_name_H-M   'P 1'
#
loop_
_entity.id
_entity.type
_entity.pdbx_description
1 polymer ?
#
loop_
_entity_poly.entity_id
_entity_poly.type
_entity_poly.pdbx_seq_one_letter_code
_entity_poly.pdbx_strand_id
1 'polypeptide(L)'
;YHQNPWFSNISVIMNSEELFEYSSDQGVCYGQVLLIAKIEIEKGKPSLNLALIQWYDFKSQSQPYCYGCPRLQIKELYNFIEIEAIQDIVHIIPRFRSKNEFFVNNFIF
;
A
#
# COMPACT_ATOMS: atom_id res chain seq x y z
N TYR A 1 0.11 8.25 -21.28
CA TYR A 1 -0.17 8.11 -19.84
C TYR A 1 -1.05 6.87 -19.68
N HIS A 2 -0.54 5.83 -19.02
CA HIS A 2 -0.74 4.42 -19.39
C HIS A 2 -2.00 3.71 -18.82
N GLN A 3 -3.21 4.24 -18.99
CA GLN A 3 -4.50 3.53 -18.73
C GLN A 3 -4.70 2.85 -17.35
N ASN A 4 -3.73 2.92 -16.44
CA ASN A 4 -3.84 2.38 -15.09
C ASN A 4 -4.63 3.38 -14.26
N PRO A 5 -5.69 2.94 -13.54
CA PRO A 5 -6.39 3.80 -12.61
C PRO A 5 -5.39 4.42 -11.64
N TRP A 6 -5.37 5.75 -11.56
CA TRP A 6 -4.44 6.53 -10.74
C TRP A 6 -4.60 6.32 -9.22
N PHE A 7 -5.55 5.49 -8.78
CA PHE A 7 -6.14 5.55 -7.44
C PHE A 7 -6.05 4.22 -6.66
N SER A 8 -5.22 3.27 -7.10
CA SER A 8 -5.14 1.95 -6.44
C SER A 8 -4.15 1.90 -5.27
N ASN A 9 -3.34 2.94 -5.05
CA ASN A 9 -2.31 2.90 -4.01
C ASN A 9 -2.84 3.48 -2.70
N ILE A 10 -2.54 2.80 -1.61
CA ILE A 10 -3.09 3.09 -0.29
C ILE A 10 -1.99 3.11 0.77
N SER A 11 -2.26 3.81 1.87
CA SER A 11 -1.58 3.65 3.15
C SER A 11 -2.44 2.79 4.09
N VAL A 12 -1.78 1.97 4.89
CA VAL A 12 -2.41 1.12 5.90
C VAL A 12 -1.65 1.34 7.21
N ILE A 13 -2.38 1.68 8.27
CA ILE A 13 -1.81 1.67 9.63
C ILE A 13 -1.84 0.24 10.11
N MET A 14 -0.67 -0.33 10.35
CA MET A 14 -0.59 -1.67 10.93
C MET A 14 -0.86 -1.59 12.43
N ASN A 15 -1.60 -2.57 12.96
CA ASN A 15 -1.71 -2.70 14.41
C ASN A 15 -0.33 -3.02 15.01
N SER A 16 -0.11 -2.70 16.29
CA SER A 16 1.20 -2.88 16.94
C SER A 16 1.67 -4.33 17.04
N GLU A 17 0.77 -5.30 16.88
CA GLU A 17 1.07 -6.73 16.96
C GLU A 17 1.61 -7.26 15.62
N GLU A 18 1.10 -6.76 14.50
CA GLU A 18 1.50 -7.09 13.12
C GLU A 18 2.72 -6.27 12.65
N LEU A 19 3.01 -5.16 13.33
CA LEU A 19 4.09 -4.21 13.00
C LEU A 19 5.50 -4.84 12.99
N PHE A 20 5.72 -5.95 13.70
CA PHE A 20 7.02 -6.60 13.78
C PHE A 20 7.42 -7.36 12.51
N GLU A 21 6.46 -7.62 11.60
CA GLU A 21 6.72 -8.36 10.37
C GLU A 21 7.04 -7.46 9.17
N TYR A 22 6.89 -6.13 9.30
CA TYR A 22 7.01 -5.19 8.18
C TYR A 22 7.93 -4.00 8.48
N SER A 23 8.65 -3.52 7.46
CA SER A 23 9.37 -2.25 7.53
C SER A 23 8.38 -1.11 7.25
N SER A 24 7.92 -0.43 8.30
CA SER A 24 6.94 0.64 8.20
C SER A 24 7.58 2.04 8.12
N ASP A 25 6.91 2.97 7.46
CA ASP A 25 7.21 4.40 7.50
C ASP A 25 6.45 5.03 8.67
N GLN A 26 7.10 5.12 9.84
CA GLN A 26 6.48 5.67 11.06
C GLN A 26 5.15 4.97 11.44
N GLY A 27 5.06 3.65 11.23
CA GLY A 27 3.83 2.88 11.49
C GLY A 27 2.90 2.71 10.29
N VAL A 28 3.22 3.33 9.15
CA VAL A 28 2.43 3.22 7.92
C VAL A 28 3.09 2.27 6.91
N CYS A 29 2.30 1.38 6.34
CA CYS A 29 2.69 0.54 5.21
C CYS A 29 1.99 1.00 3.93
N TYR A 30 2.63 0.80 2.78
CA TYR A 30 2.07 1.19 1.48
C TYR A 30 1.73 -0.04 0.65
N GLY A 31 0.58 -0.02 -0.01
CA GLY A 31 0.11 -1.13 -0.82
C GLY A 31 -0.61 -0.70 -2.08
N GLN A 32 -0.65 -1.58 -3.08
CA GLN A 32 -1.49 -1.46 -4.27
C GLN A 32 -2.67 -2.41 -4.16
N VAL A 33 -3.89 -1.88 -4.22
CA VAL A 33 -5.13 -2.68 -4.29
C VAL A 33 -5.21 -3.34 -5.67
N LEU A 34 -5.28 -4.67 -5.67
CA LEU A 34 -5.45 -5.48 -6.89
C LEU A 34 -6.89 -5.95 -7.09
N LEU A 35 -7.62 -6.20 -6.00
CA LEU A 35 -8.99 -6.68 -6.02
C LEU A 35 -9.74 -6.16 -4.80
N ILE A 36 -11.01 -5.82 -4.97
CA ILE A 36 -11.95 -5.60 -3.88
C ILE A 36 -12.99 -6.70 -3.95
N ALA A 37 -13.26 -7.35 -2.82
CA ALA A 37 -14.23 -8.43 -2.71
C ALA A 37 -15.14 -8.21 -1.50
N LYS A 38 -16.41 -8.58 -1.65
CA LYS A 38 -17.37 -8.64 -0.56
C LYS A 38 -17.80 -10.09 -0.37
N ILE A 39 -17.62 -10.61 0.84
CA ILE A 39 -18.01 -11.97 1.20
C ILE A 39 -19.28 -11.90 2.04
N GLU A 40 -20.35 -12.51 1.54
CA GLU A 40 -21.61 -12.67 2.24
C GLU A 40 -21.72 -14.12 2.73
N ILE A 41 -21.61 -14.34 4.04
CA ILE A 41 -21.61 -15.69 4.62
C ILE A 41 -23.04 -16.24 4.68
N GLU A 42 -23.96 -15.49 5.28
CA GLU A 42 -25.37 -15.83 5.35
C GLU A 42 -26.22 -14.58 5.16
N LYS A 43 -27.44 -14.77 4.65
CA LYS A 43 -28.39 -13.68 4.44
C LYS A 43 -28.75 -13.02 5.77
N GLY A 44 -28.35 -11.76 5.95
CA GLY A 44 -28.62 -10.96 7.14
C GLY A 44 -27.48 -10.92 8.18
N LYS A 45 -26.36 -11.62 7.96
CA LYS A 45 -25.14 -11.45 8.76
C LYS A 45 -24.24 -10.34 8.18
N PRO A 46 -23.33 -9.75 8.97
CA PRO A 46 -22.35 -8.79 8.47
C PRO A 46 -21.55 -9.39 7.31
N SER A 47 -21.37 -8.60 6.26
CA SER A 47 -20.48 -8.95 5.15
C SER A 47 -19.06 -8.52 5.45
N LEU A 48 -18.08 -9.31 4.99
CA LEU A 48 -16.68 -8.93 5.05
C LEU A 48 -16.31 -8.18 3.77
N ASN A 49 -15.85 -6.94 3.89
CA ASN A 49 -15.33 -6.16 2.78
C ASN A 49 -13.81 -6.25 2.81
N LEU A 50 -13.22 -6.94 1.83
CA LEU A 50 -11.79 -7.20 1.79
C LEU A 50 -11.15 -6.59 0.55
N ALA A 51 -9.90 -6.17 0.70
CA ALA A 51 -9.05 -5.76 -0.40
C ALA A 51 -7.82 -6.68 -0.48
N LEU A 52 -7.53 -7.21 -1.67
CA LEU A 52 -6.26 -7.88 -1.96
C LEU A 52 -5.21 -6.82 -2.25
N ILE A 53 -4.16 -6.80 -1.43
CA ILE A 53 -3.08 -5.82 -1.51
C ILE A 53 -1.81 -6.49 -2.00
N GLN A 54 -1.11 -5.83 -2.92
CA GLN A 54 0.30 -6.08 -3.19
C GLN A 54 1.14 -5.02 -2.46
N TRP A 55 2.09 -5.46 -1.63
CA TRP A 55 2.81 -4.53 -0.75
C TRP A 55 4.03 -3.87 -1.40
N TYR A 56 4.26 -2.63 -0.99
CA TYR A 56 5.52 -1.95 -1.14
C TYR A 56 6.36 -2.09 0.13
N ASP A 57 7.68 -2.07 -0.05
CA ASP A 57 8.66 -2.04 1.02
C ASP A 57 9.71 -0.98 0.69
N PHE A 58 10.47 -0.52 1.68
CA PHE A 58 11.56 0.41 1.43
C PHE A 58 12.57 -0.20 0.46
N LYS A 59 13.02 0.61 -0.49
CA LYS A 59 14.07 0.19 -1.43
C LYS A 59 15.39 -0.04 -0.71
N SER A 60 15.65 0.75 0.33
CA SER A 60 16.86 0.73 1.13
C SER A 60 16.54 1.16 2.55
N GLN A 61 16.96 0.37 3.53
CA GLN A 61 16.84 0.71 4.96
C GLN A 61 17.80 1.82 5.38
N SER A 62 18.96 1.94 4.73
CA SER A 62 19.95 2.98 5.04
C SER A 62 19.64 4.32 4.37
N GLN A 63 18.91 4.30 3.25
CA GLN A 63 18.42 5.50 2.56
C GLN A 63 16.94 5.34 2.18
N PRO A 64 16.03 5.35 3.18
CA PRO A 64 14.60 5.10 2.97
C PRO A 64 13.89 6.28 2.29
N TYR A 65 14.49 7.47 2.28
CA TYR A 65 13.91 8.66 1.65
C TYR A 65 14.81 9.25 0.56
N CYS A 66 14.20 9.87 -0.45
CA CYS A 66 14.87 10.67 -1.46
C CYS A 66 14.00 11.91 -1.76
N TYR A 67 14.59 13.11 -1.81
CA TYR A 67 13.86 14.38 -1.98
C TYR A 67 12.74 14.61 -0.96
N GLY A 68 12.84 14.01 0.24
CA GLY A 68 11.79 14.04 1.26
C GLY A 68 10.63 13.06 1.02
N CYS A 69 10.68 12.25 -0.03
CA CYS A 69 9.71 11.21 -0.33
C CYS A 69 10.19 9.82 0.11
N PRO A 70 9.32 8.98 0.69
CA PRO A 70 9.57 7.56 0.89
C PRO A 70 9.95 6.87 -0.43
N ARG A 71 11.03 6.10 -0.41
CA ARG A 71 11.61 5.42 -1.56
C ARG A 71 11.32 3.93 -1.49
N LEU A 72 10.48 3.46 -2.40
CA LEU A 72 9.84 2.16 -2.30
C LEU A 72 10.23 1.21 -3.43
N GLN A 73 9.96 -0.08 -3.23
CA GLN A 73 9.93 -1.13 -4.23
C GLN A 73 8.69 -2.01 -4.01
N ILE A 74 8.08 -2.48 -5.10
CA ILE A 74 7.00 -3.46 -5.02
C ILE A 74 7.58 -4.84 -4.71
N LYS A 75 6.86 -5.61 -3.89
CA LYS A 75 7.20 -6.98 -3.52
C LYS A 75 6.17 -7.95 -4.08
N GLU A 76 6.56 -9.22 -4.22
CA GLU A 76 5.64 -10.32 -4.49
C GLU A 76 5.00 -10.83 -3.19
N LEU A 77 4.54 -9.90 -2.35
CA LEU A 77 3.86 -10.18 -1.09
C LEU A 77 2.42 -9.70 -1.21
N TYR A 78 1.48 -10.61 -0.97
CA TYR A 78 0.06 -10.40 -1.19
C TYR A 78 -0.75 -10.85 0.00
N ASN A 79 -1.62 -9.98 0.51
CA ASN A 79 -2.51 -10.29 1.63
C ASN A 79 -3.88 -9.66 1.41
N PHE A 80 -4.91 -10.31 1.95
CA PHE A 80 -6.21 -9.66 2.13
C PHE A 80 -6.20 -8.85 3.42
N ILE A 81 -6.72 -7.63 3.36
CA ILE A 81 -7.00 -6.79 4.51
C ILE A 81 -8.48 -6.39 4.49
N GLU A 82 -9.03 -6.04 5.65
CA GLU A 82 -10.31 -5.34 5.74
C GLU A 82 -10.17 -3.95 5.12
N ILE A 83 -11.18 -3.50 4.38
CA ILE A 83 -11.17 -2.15 3.77
C ILE A 83 -11.06 -1.08 4.86
N GLU A 84 -11.61 -1.34 6.03
CA GLU A 84 -11.60 -0.48 7.21
C GLU A 84 -10.18 -0.25 7.79
N ALA A 85 -9.21 -1.09 7.43
CA ALA A 85 -7.80 -0.90 7.81
C ALA A 85 -7.07 0.11 6.89
N ILE A 86 -7.67 0.47 5.75
CA ILE A 86 -7.09 1.45 4.82
C ILE A 86 -7.20 2.84 5.44
N GLN A 87 -6.06 3.52 5.58
CA GLN A 87 -6.01 4.86 6.15
C GLN A 87 -6.33 5.92 5.10
N ASP A 88 -5.52 5.98 4.04
CA ASP A 88 -5.64 7.00 2.99
C ASP A 88 -5.30 6.43 1.61
N ILE A 89 -5.77 7.12 0.57
CA ILE A 89 -5.30 6.92 -0.80
C ILE A 89 -4.03 7.75 -0.99
N VAL A 90 -2.97 7.12 -1.46
CA VAL A 90 -1.67 7.76 -1.67
C VAL A 90 -1.30 7.78 -3.16
N HIS A 91 -0.49 8.75 -3.57
CA HIS A 91 0.03 8.78 -4.92
C HIS A 91 1.46 8.23 -4.96
N ILE A 92 1.63 7.07 -5.60
CA ILE A 92 2.93 6.42 -5.78
C ILE A 92 3.34 6.52 -7.24
N ILE A 93 4.51 7.10 -7.49
CA ILE A 93 5.04 7.34 -8.84
C ILE A 93 6.29 6.49 -9.11
N PRO A 94 6.43 5.88 -10.29
CA PRO A 94 7.65 5.16 -10.65
C PRO A 94 8.80 6.15 -10.87
N ARG A 95 10.00 5.79 -10.43
CA ARG A 95 11.20 6.57 -10.72
C ARG A 95 11.61 6.38 -12.18
N PHE A 96 11.82 7.50 -12.88
CA PHE A 96 12.25 7.49 -14.27
C PHE A 96 13.56 6.70 -14.46
N ARG A 97 13.59 5.83 -15.48
CA ARG A 97 14.72 4.95 -15.83
C ARG A 97 15.21 4.03 -14.70
N SER A 98 14.40 3.82 -13.66
CA SER A 98 14.69 2.81 -12.65
C SER A 98 13.69 1.66 -12.73
N LYS A 99 14.15 0.45 -12.39
CA LYS A 99 13.30 -0.75 -12.31
C LYS A 99 12.90 -0.99 -10.86
N ASN A 100 11.62 -1.23 -10.65
CA ASN A 100 11.07 -1.54 -9.33
C ASN A 100 11.53 -0.53 -8.25
N GLU A 101 11.34 0.75 -8.54
CA GLU A 101 11.65 1.85 -7.65
C GLU A 101 10.59 2.93 -7.81
N PHE A 102 10.03 3.34 -6.68
CA PHE A 102 8.88 4.23 -6.62
C PHE A 102 9.05 5.26 -5.51
N PHE A 103 8.27 6.34 -5.60
CA PHE A 103 8.19 7.34 -4.56
C PHE A 103 6.75 7.60 -4.16
N VAL A 104 6.51 7.74 -2.86
CA VAL A 104 5.25 8.32 -2.37
C VAL A 104 5.33 9.83 -2.57
N ASN A 105 4.41 10.38 -3.33
CA ASN A 105 4.39 11.79 -3.67
C ASN A 105 3.67 12.59 -2.57
N ASN A 106 4.47 13.23 -1.71
CA ASN A 106 3.99 14.04 -0.60
C ASN A 106 3.64 15.49 -1.01
N PHE A 107 3.78 15.86 -2.29
CA PHE A 107 3.67 17.25 -2.76
C PHE A 107 2.40 17.55 -3.57
N ILE A 108 1.45 16.62 -3.63
CA ILE A 108 0.19 16.79 -4.40
C ILE A 108 -0.98 17.31 -3.54
N PHE A 109 -0.71 17.78 -2.32
CA PHE A 109 -1.71 18.38 -1.44
C PHE A 109 -1.26 19.75 -0.93
#